data_AF-A0A9D1QT61-F1
#
_entry.id   AF-A0A9D1QT61-F1
#
_cell.length_a   1.000
_cell.length_b   1.000
_cell.length_c   1.000
_cell.angle_alpha   90.00
_cell.angle_beta   90.00
_cell.angle_gamma   90.00
#
_symmetry.space_group_name_H-M   'P 1'
#
loop_
_entity.id
_entity.type
_entity.pdbx_description
1 polymer ?
#
loop_
_entity_poly.entity_id
_entity_poly.type
_entity_poly.pdbx_seq_one_letter_code
_entity_poly.pdbx_strand_id
1 'polypeptide(L)'
;MSEKQVEILENLKGGWDSLIRAKDVVSNILAVCDLARPTLENKGHGAYYFDYGAAELRVMLDKHDTDIYQASRILSLLSDKAMDLDSLLGDVTGKLGSSIDFLTASTEKGAPTHD
;
A
#
# COMPACT_ATOMS: atom_id res chain seq x y z
N MET A 1 31.38 19.80 2.19
CA MET A 1 30.24 19.29 2.99
C MET A 1 30.80 18.77 4.31
N SER A 2 30.19 19.07 5.46
CA SER A 2 30.67 18.58 6.77
C SER A 2 30.35 17.10 6.97
N GLU A 3 31.11 16.41 7.82
CA GLU A 3 30.87 14.99 8.19
C GLU A 3 29.42 14.77 8.65
N LYS A 4 28.90 15.70 9.45
CA LYS A 4 27.51 15.69 9.92
C LYS A 4 26.48 15.82 8.78
N GLN A 5 26.79 16.60 7.73
CA GLN A 5 25.91 16.71 6.57
C GLN A 5 25.92 15.45 5.70
N VAL A 6 27.06 14.74 5.63
CA VAL A 6 27.16 13.44 4.92
C VAL A 6 26.29 12.40 5.63
N GLU A 7 26.42 12.29 6.95
CA GLU A 7 25.64 11.37 7.77
C GLU A 7 24.12 11.64 7.67
N ILE A 8 23.72 12.91 7.71
CA ILE A 8 22.31 13.30 7.52
C ILE A 8 21.81 12.90 6.13
N LEU A 9 22.61 13.14 5.08
CA LEU A 9 22.24 12.79 3.72
C LEU A 9 22.08 11.27 3.53
N GLU A 10 22.98 10.48 4.10
CA GLU A 10 22.90 9.01 4.05
C GLU A 10 21.66 8.49 4.79
N ASN A 11 21.36 9.04 5.96
CA ASN A 11 20.14 8.69 6.71
C ASN A 11 18.86 9.06 5.94
N LEU A 12 18.82 10.22 5.28
CA LEU A 12 17.69 10.63 4.45
C LEU A 12 17.51 9.71 3.23
N LYS A 13 18.61 9.30 2.57
CA LYS A 13 18.57 8.35 1.46
C LYS A 13 18.06 6.98 1.90
N GLY A 14 18.58 6.44 3.02
CA GLY A 14 18.10 5.18 3.58
C GLY A 14 16.62 5.21 3.99
N GLY A 15 16.16 6.35 4.53
CA GLY A 15 14.76 6.60 4.82
C GLY A 15 13.90 6.64 3.55
N TRP A 16 14.35 7.33 2.50
CA TRP A 16 13.68 7.37 1.21
C TRP A 16 13.53 5.97 0.62
N ASP A 17 14.60 5.19 0.53
CA ASP A 17 14.57 3.83 -0.05
C ASP A 17 13.60 2.92 0.69
N SER A 18 13.49 3.08 2.01
CA SER A 18 12.54 2.33 2.83
C SER A 18 11.09 2.72 2.56
N LEU A 19 10.82 4.00 2.27
CA LEU A 19 9.49 4.46 1.88
C LEU A 19 9.09 4.00 0.48
N ILE A 20 9.99 4.00 -0.49
CA ILE A 20 9.70 3.44 -1.83
C ILE A 20 9.23 1.99 -1.68
N ARG A 21 9.98 1.17 -0.92
CA ARG A 21 9.59 -0.23 -0.65
C ARG A 21 8.23 -0.34 0.02
N ALA A 22 7.91 0.56 0.95
CA ALA A 22 6.60 0.58 1.60
C ALA A 22 5.47 0.92 0.61
N LYS A 23 5.69 1.84 -0.34
CA LYS A 23 4.71 2.16 -1.38
C LYS A 23 4.44 0.98 -2.31
N ASP A 24 5.46 0.20 -2.64
CA ASP A 24 5.30 -1.02 -3.45
C ASP A 24 4.42 -2.06 -2.74
N VAL A 25 4.63 -2.25 -1.44
CA VAL A 25 3.81 -3.17 -0.62
C VAL A 25 2.35 -2.69 -0.55
N VAL A 26 2.13 -1.39 -0.32
CA VAL A 26 0.77 -0.81 -0.27
C VAL A 26 0.07 -0.94 -1.62
N SER A 27 0.76 -0.68 -2.72
CA SER A 27 0.23 -0.85 -4.08
C SER A 27 -0.19 -2.30 -4.35
N ASN A 28 0.61 -3.28 -3.90
CA ASN A 28 0.27 -4.70 -4.03
C ASN A 28 -0.96 -5.07 -3.20
N ILE A 29 -1.12 -4.51 -2.00
CA ILE A 29 -2.32 -4.71 -1.17
C ILE A 29 -3.56 -4.17 -1.88
N LEU A 30 -3.48 -2.96 -2.45
CA LEU A 30 -4.57 -2.38 -3.22
C LEU A 30 -4.94 -3.26 -4.42
N ALA A 31 -3.95 -3.74 -5.18
CA ALA A 31 -4.20 -4.63 -6.32
C ALA A 31 -4.89 -5.95 -5.92
N VAL A 32 -4.52 -6.52 -4.77
CA VAL A 32 -5.20 -7.71 -4.22
C VAL A 32 -6.64 -7.38 -3.83
N CYS A 33 -6.89 -6.22 -3.20
CA CYS A 33 -8.24 -5.80 -2.83
C CYS A 33 -9.12 -5.57 -4.07
N ASP A 34 -8.59 -4.91 -5.10
CA ASP A 34 -9.29 -4.64 -6.36
C ASP A 34 -9.61 -5.91 -7.13
N LEU A 35 -8.78 -6.96 -7.02
CA LEU A 35 -9.03 -8.26 -7.66
C LEU A 35 -9.98 -9.16 -6.86
N ALA A 36 -9.77 -9.24 -5.54
CA ALA A 36 -10.48 -10.16 -4.67
C ALA A 36 -11.92 -9.71 -4.41
N ARG A 37 -12.16 -8.41 -4.24
CA ARG A 37 -13.49 -7.85 -3.97
C ARG A 37 -14.53 -8.21 -5.04
N PRO A 38 -14.33 -7.91 -6.34
CA PRO A 38 -15.30 -8.28 -7.37
C PRO A 38 -15.41 -9.80 -7.53
N THR A 39 -14.36 -10.57 -7.27
CA THR A 39 -14.40 -12.03 -7.34
C THR A 39 -15.28 -12.63 -6.24
N LEU A 40 -15.22 -12.08 -5.03
CA LEU A 40 -16.07 -12.49 -3.90
C LEU A 40 -17.52 -12.05 -4.11
N GLU A 41 -17.74 -10.82 -4.59
CA GLU A 41 -19.07 -10.30 -4.92
C GLU A 41 -19.74 -11.09 -6.07
N ASN A 42 -18.96 -11.70 -6.98
CA ASN A 42 -19.48 -12.46 -8.12
C ASN A 42 -19.55 -14.00 -7.92
N LYS A 43 -19.07 -14.57 -6.80
CA LYS A 43 -19.15 -16.02 -6.55
C LYS A 43 -20.51 -16.44 -5.99
N GLY A 44 -21.51 -16.44 -6.87
CA GLY A 44 -22.67 -17.34 -6.76
C GLY A 44 -22.41 -18.60 -7.58
N HIS A 45 -22.88 -19.76 -7.09
CA HIS A 45 -22.88 -21.10 -7.73
C HIS A 45 -21.71 -22.03 -7.38
N GLY A 46 -21.80 -22.69 -6.21
CA GLY A 46 -20.98 -23.85 -5.87
C GLY A 46 -21.42 -25.13 -6.61
N ALA A 47 -20.44 -25.91 -7.11
CA ALA A 47 -20.65 -27.08 -7.97
C ALA A 47 -21.12 -28.36 -7.26
N TYR A 48 -21.61 -28.30 -6.01
CA TYR A 48 -21.93 -29.50 -5.20
C TYR A 48 -23.23 -29.37 -4.40
N TYR A 49 -24.11 -28.46 -4.78
CA TYR A 49 -25.40 -28.27 -4.12
C TYR A 49 -26.32 -29.51 -4.18
N PHE A 50 -26.13 -30.37 -5.17
CA PHE A 50 -27.00 -31.52 -5.40
C PHE A 50 -26.83 -32.68 -4.40
N ASP A 51 -25.78 -32.66 -3.58
CA ASP A 51 -25.49 -33.73 -2.61
C ASP A 51 -26.11 -33.49 -1.21
N TYR A 52 -26.70 -32.31 -0.98
CA TYR A 52 -27.22 -31.90 0.33
C TYR A 52 -28.76 -31.85 0.37
N GLY A 53 -29.34 -32.11 1.55
CA GLY A 53 -30.77 -31.89 1.76
C GLY A 53 -31.12 -30.40 1.76
N ALA A 54 -32.35 -30.04 1.37
CA ALA A 54 -32.77 -28.63 1.16
C ALA A 54 -32.54 -27.69 2.37
N ALA A 55 -32.64 -28.21 3.60
CA ALA A 55 -32.39 -27.42 4.82
C ALA A 55 -30.89 -27.13 5.04
N GLU A 56 -30.03 -28.12 4.79
CA GLU A 56 -28.57 -28.00 4.93
C GLU A 56 -27.98 -27.09 3.85
N LEU A 57 -28.53 -27.20 2.63
CA LEU A 57 -28.26 -26.32 1.50
C LEU A 57 -28.51 -24.86 1.85
N ARG A 58 -29.65 -24.57 2.49
CA ARG A 58 -30.05 -23.21 2.86
C ARG A 58 -29.15 -22.61 3.93
N VAL A 59 -28.82 -23.40 4.96
CA VAL A 59 -27.89 -22.98 6.01
C VAL A 59 -26.48 -22.74 5.46
N MET A 60 -26.01 -23.59 4.54
CA MET A 60 -24.71 -23.39 3.90
C MET A 60 -24.68 -22.19 2.97
N LEU A 61 -25.74 -21.95 2.19
CA LEU A 61 -25.88 -20.74 1.37
C LEU A 61 -25.87 -19.48 2.25
N ASP A 62 -26.69 -19.44 3.30
CA ASP A 62 -26.75 -18.27 4.20
C ASP A 62 -25.41 -18.01 4.91
N LYS A 63 -24.71 -19.08 5.32
CA LYS A 63 -23.38 -18.96 5.94
C LYS A 63 -22.32 -18.50 4.94
N HIS A 64 -22.31 -19.06 3.74
CA HIS A 64 -21.35 -18.70 2.70
C HIS A 64 -21.56 -17.26 2.21
N ASP A 65 -22.81 -16.81 2.07
CA ASP A 65 -23.14 -15.43 1.74
C ASP A 65 -22.71 -14.47 2.87
N THR A 66 -22.87 -14.89 4.12
CA THR A 66 -22.38 -14.13 5.28
C THR A 66 -20.85 -14.03 5.28
N ASP A 67 -20.14 -15.13 5.06
CA ASP A 67 -18.67 -15.17 5.03
C ASP A 67 -18.12 -14.34 3.86
N ILE A 68 -18.74 -14.41 2.67
CA ILE A 68 -18.42 -13.58 1.51
C ILE A 68 -18.62 -12.11 1.82
N TYR A 69 -19.77 -11.75 2.42
CA TYR A 69 -20.07 -10.37 2.76
C TYR A 69 -19.07 -9.81 3.78
N GLN A 70 -18.72 -10.61 4.80
CA GLN A 70 -17.71 -10.23 5.79
C GLN A 70 -16.33 -10.08 5.17
N ALA A 71 -15.92 -10.99 4.28
CA ALA A 71 -14.65 -10.90 3.56
C ALA A 71 -14.59 -9.66 2.65
N SER A 72 -15.68 -9.35 1.91
CA SER A 72 -15.77 -8.13 1.09
C SER A 72 -15.65 -6.87 1.94
N ARG A 73 -16.29 -6.82 3.12
CA ARG A 73 -16.12 -5.70 4.06
C ARG A 73 -14.69 -5.55 4.56
N ILE A 74 -14.03 -6.65 4.92
CA ILE A 74 -12.63 -6.63 5.38
C ILE A 74 -11.73 -6.08 4.28
N LEU A 75 -11.91 -6.54 3.04
CA LEU A 75 -11.14 -6.04 1.89
C LEU A 75 -11.41 -4.57 1.59
N SER A 76 -12.65 -4.11 1.78
CA SER A 76 -13.00 -2.69 1.62
C SER A 76 -12.28 -1.83 2.66
N LEU A 77 -12.31 -2.23 3.93
CA LEU A 77 -11.59 -1.53 5.01
C LEU A 77 -10.06 -1.56 4.79
N LEU A 78 -9.54 -2.68 4.31
CA LEU A 78 -8.11 -2.82 4.00
C LEU A 78 -7.71 -1.90 2.85
N SER A 79 -8.54 -1.81 1.80
CA SER A 79 -8.32 -0.90 0.67
C SER A 79 -8.33 0.56 1.12
N ASP A 80 -9.33 0.98 1.90
CA ASP A 80 -9.40 2.35 2.44
C ASP A 80 -8.15 2.70 3.25
N LYS A 81 -7.69 1.80 4.13
CA LYS A 81 -6.48 1.99 4.94
C LYS A 81 -5.20 1.99 4.09
N ALA A 82 -5.17 1.20 3.04
CA ALA A 82 -4.06 1.19 2.09
C ALA A 82 -4.00 2.50 1.28
N MET A 83 -5.14 3.07 0.89
CA MET A 83 -5.20 4.40 0.25
C MET A 83 -4.71 5.51 1.19
N ASP A 84 -5.15 5.50 2.45
CA ASP A 84 -4.66 6.44 3.48
C ASP A 84 -3.13 6.36 3.60
N LEU A 85 -2.59 5.14 3.64
CA LEU A 85 -1.14 4.89 3.72
C LEU A 85 -0.41 5.33 2.46
N ASP A 86 -0.93 5.07 1.26
CA ASP A 86 -0.30 5.50 0.01
C ASP A 86 -0.19 7.03 -0.06
N SER A 87 -1.25 7.74 0.34
CA SER A 87 -1.23 9.21 0.43
C SER A 87 -0.18 9.71 1.41
N LEU A 88 -0.15 9.17 2.63
CA LEU A 88 0.83 9.54 3.65
C LEU A 88 2.27 9.25 3.20
N LEU A 89 2.52 8.08 2.60
CA LEU A 89 3.82 7.71 2.08
C LEU A 89 4.24 8.63 0.93
N GLY A 90 3.31 9.00 0.04
CA GLY A 90 3.53 9.98 -1.02
C GLY A 90 4.02 11.33 -0.48
N ASP A 91 3.34 11.87 0.53
CA ASP A 91 3.71 13.14 1.16
C ASP A 91 5.09 13.08 1.82
N VAL A 92 5.36 11.99 2.55
CA VAL A 92 6.64 11.84 3.27
C VAL A 92 7.79 11.63 2.27
N THR A 93 7.61 10.83 1.23
CA THR A 93 8.61 10.67 0.15
C THR A 93 8.89 12.00 -0.53
N GLY A 94 7.86 12.81 -0.83
CA GLY A 94 8.04 14.14 -1.43
C GLY A 94 8.87 15.07 -0.55
N LYS A 95 8.58 15.14 0.76
CA LYS A 95 9.33 15.97 1.71
C LYS A 95 10.77 15.52 1.89
N LEU A 96 11.00 14.21 1.98
CA LEU A 96 12.34 13.64 2.02
C LEU A 96 13.11 14.00 0.75
N GLY A 97 12.45 13.97 -0.40
CA GLY A 97 13.12 14.30 -1.64
C GLY A 97 13.50 15.74 -1.82
N SER A 98 12.62 16.67 -1.47
CA SER A 98 13.00 18.08 -1.40
C SER A 98 14.15 18.33 -0.41
N SER A 99 14.22 17.56 0.68
CA SER A 99 15.30 17.67 1.67
C SER A 99 16.64 17.14 1.13
N ILE A 100 16.62 16.03 0.41
CA ILE A 100 17.81 15.50 -0.29
C ILE A 100 18.28 16.49 -1.34
N ASP A 101 17.38 16.97 -2.20
CA ASP A 101 17.69 17.92 -3.27
C ASP A 101 18.30 19.22 -2.72
N PHE A 102 17.78 19.72 -1.60
CA PHE A 102 18.32 20.91 -0.94
C PHE A 102 19.76 20.69 -0.45
N LEU A 103 20.03 19.53 0.17
CA LEU A 103 21.36 19.21 0.71
C LEU A 103 22.38 18.94 -0.41
N THR A 104 21.96 18.37 -1.54
CA THR A 104 22.84 18.12 -2.70
C THR A 104 23.04 19.38 -3.56
N ALA A 105 22.01 20.20 -3.80
CA ALA A 105 22.15 21.47 -4.52
C ALA A 105 23.09 22.47 -3.80
N SER A 106 23.15 22.39 -2.47
CA SER A 106 24.08 23.17 -1.65
C SER A 106 25.56 22.79 -1.85
N THR A 107 25.85 21.62 -2.45
CA THR A 107 27.22 21.20 -2.76
C THR A 107 27.74 21.67 -4.13
N GLU A 108 26.86 21.99 -5.07
CA GLU A 108 27.26 22.40 -6.44
C GLU A 108 27.58 23.90 -6.56
N LYS A 109 27.07 24.75 -5.66
CA LYS A 109 27.32 26.21 -5.68
C LYS A 109 28.61 26.65 -4.96
N GLY A 110 29.47 25.71 -4.58
CA GLY A 110 30.66 25.95 -3.76
C GLY A 110 31.99 26.00 -4.52
N ALA A 111 32.12 26.85 -5.54
CA ALA A 111 33.43 27.32 -6.00
C ALA A 111 33.29 28.77 -6.49
N PRO A 112 33.39 29.78 -5.61
CA PRO A 112 33.63 31.13 -6.05
C PRO A 112 35.07 31.20 -6.58
N THR A 113 35.22 31.18 -7.89
CA THR A 113 36.41 31.74 -8.55
C THR A 113 36.37 33.24 -8.31
N HIS A 114 37.01 33.70 -7.24
CA HIS A 114 37.41 35.08 -7.13
C HIS A 114 38.67 35.28 -7.96
N ASP A 115 38.52 36.05 -9.03
CA ASP A 115 39.60 36.74 -9.75
C ASP A 115 40.45 37.60 -8.79
#